data_AF-A0A954Y6Q0-F1
#
_entry.id   AF-A0A954Y6Q0-F1
#
_cell.length_a   1.000
_cell.length_b   1.000
_cell.length_c   1.000
_cell.angle_alpha   90.00
_cell.angle_beta   90.00
_cell.angle_gamma   90.00
#
_symmetry.space_group_name_H-M   'P 1'
#
loop_
_entity.id
_entity.type
_entity.pdbx_description
1 polymer ?
#
loop_
_entity_poly.entity_id
_entity_poly.type
_entity_poly.pdbx_seq_one_letter_code
_entity_poly.pdbx_strand_id
1 'polypeptide(L)'
;TENVARMSLNVGFLPNDKPVLLQIDGNRTLTVASRADTGWVQIEKSRRGRWRLGAAGALEKTPQRGGRFKSVFDNNAILVYSTGGATEENAWSLAKARYDAQTFWYRGNGSLEVIADKDFDPDSQRNRNVVLYGNTDTNLALPALLSTCPVRVRGGKVLVRSEGIERAEEGENLAALFVRPRFGSRTASVGLVGGAGLPGMRLTNRIRYFLAGVNLPDLTIIGADAPTVGDEEVRAAGYFGADWRIETGDIEWRDLAL
;
A
#
# COMPACT_ATOMS: atom_id res chain seq x y z
N THR A 1 -4.01 -13.25 -21.61
CA THR A 1 -3.72 -12.20 -20.61
C THR A 1 -4.90 -11.97 -19.68
N GLU A 2 -5.17 -12.94 -18.81
CA GLU A 2 -6.37 -12.93 -17.94
C GLU A 2 -6.19 -11.98 -16.75
N ASN A 3 -5.03 -12.01 -16.11
CA ASN A 3 -4.65 -11.20 -14.94
C ASN A 3 -3.99 -9.84 -15.29
N VAL A 4 -4.09 -9.39 -16.55
CA VAL A 4 -3.49 -8.12 -16.99
C VAL A 4 -4.59 -7.12 -17.30
N ALA A 5 -4.67 -6.06 -16.49
CA ALA A 5 -5.59 -4.94 -16.72
C ALA A 5 -5.00 -3.88 -17.65
N ARG A 6 -3.67 -3.70 -17.63
CA ARG A 6 -2.96 -2.67 -18.37
C ARG A 6 -1.52 -3.08 -18.66
N MET A 7 -0.96 -2.62 -19.77
CA MET A 7 0.46 -2.79 -20.07
C MET A 7 1.02 -1.59 -20.85
N SER A 8 2.34 -1.43 -20.77
CA SER A 8 3.09 -0.45 -21.57
C SER A 8 4.11 -1.21 -22.41
N LEU A 9 4.15 -0.91 -23.70
CA LEU A 9 5.05 -1.52 -24.67
C LEU A 9 5.97 -0.45 -25.24
N ASN A 10 7.28 -0.68 -25.20
CA ASN A 10 8.22 0.15 -25.93
C ASN A 10 8.17 -0.27 -27.40
N VAL A 11 7.84 0.65 -28.29
CA VAL A 11 7.82 0.48 -29.75
C VAL A 11 8.75 1.45 -30.45
N GLY A 12 9.51 2.27 -29.71
CA GLY A 12 10.39 3.30 -30.27
C GLY A 12 11.57 2.75 -31.07
N PHE A 13 11.80 1.44 -31.03
CA PHE A 13 12.78 0.75 -31.89
C PHE A 13 12.22 0.34 -33.25
N LEU A 14 10.90 0.44 -33.46
CA LEU A 14 10.26 0.11 -34.74
C LEU A 14 10.36 1.29 -35.72
N PRO A 15 10.33 1.05 -37.04
CA PRO A 15 10.37 2.10 -38.04
C PRO A 15 9.23 3.12 -37.86
N ASN A 16 9.59 4.41 -37.87
CA ASN A 16 8.69 5.53 -37.55
C ASN A 16 7.61 5.82 -38.61
N ASP A 17 7.63 5.14 -39.75
CA ASP A 17 6.79 5.40 -40.92
C ASP A 17 5.59 4.45 -41.07
N LYS A 18 5.48 3.40 -40.23
CA LYS A 18 4.44 2.38 -40.35
C LYS A 18 3.65 2.18 -39.07
N PRO A 19 2.32 2.01 -39.15
CA PRO A 19 1.52 1.65 -37.99
C PRO A 19 1.95 0.29 -37.43
N VAL A 20 1.95 0.17 -36.11
CA VAL A 20 2.24 -1.09 -35.41
C VAL A 20 0.93 -1.82 -35.17
N LEU A 21 0.83 -3.05 -35.67
CA LEU A 21 -0.29 -3.94 -35.38
C LEU A 21 0.03 -4.79 -34.14
N LEU A 22 -0.67 -4.55 -33.05
CA LEU A 22 -0.56 -5.36 -31.84
C LEU A 22 -1.61 -6.46 -31.86
N GLN A 23 -1.18 -7.71 -31.84
CA GLN A 23 -2.05 -8.88 -31.72
C GLN A 23 -2.01 -9.41 -30.28
N ILE A 24 -3.16 -9.37 -29.60
CA ILE A 24 -3.29 -9.71 -28.18
C ILE A 24 -4.39 -10.76 -28.03
N ASP A 25 -4.17 -11.79 -27.21
CA ASP A 25 -5.13 -12.89 -27.02
C ASP A 25 -5.57 -13.56 -28.35
N GLY A 26 -4.61 -13.81 -29.25
CA GLY A 26 -4.85 -14.47 -30.54
C GLY A 26 -5.51 -13.54 -31.57
N ASN A 27 -6.81 -13.28 -31.46
CA ASN A 27 -7.56 -12.65 -32.56
C ASN A 27 -7.86 -11.16 -32.36
N ARG A 28 -7.41 -10.54 -31.27
CA ARG A 28 -7.71 -9.11 -31.00
C ARG A 28 -6.56 -8.25 -31.47
N THR A 29 -6.81 -7.46 -32.49
CA THR A 29 -5.82 -6.56 -33.06
C THR A 29 -6.05 -5.12 -32.65
N LEU A 30 -4.96 -4.40 -32.42
CA LEU A 30 -4.95 -2.99 -32.07
C LEU A 30 -3.91 -2.29 -32.93
N THR A 31 -4.37 -1.37 -33.78
CA THR A 31 -3.46 -0.57 -34.59
C THR A 31 -3.02 0.63 -33.79
N VAL A 32 -1.71 0.83 -33.70
CA VAL A 32 -1.10 1.94 -32.98
C VAL A 32 -0.29 2.78 -33.95
N ALA A 33 -0.50 4.09 -33.92
CA ALA A 33 0.31 5.01 -34.71
C ALA A 33 1.78 4.93 -34.24
N SER A 34 2.74 4.95 -35.18
CA SER A 34 4.18 4.95 -34.87
C SER A 34 4.63 6.16 -34.03
N ARG A 35 3.79 7.20 -33.93
CA ARG A 35 4.04 8.44 -33.18
C ARG A 35 3.62 8.34 -31.71
N ALA A 36 4.31 7.52 -30.92
CA ALA A 36 4.46 7.88 -29.52
C ALA A 36 5.74 8.73 -29.43
N ASP A 37 5.63 10.03 -29.15
CA ASP A 37 6.80 10.91 -28.93
C ASP A 37 7.75 10.37 -27.84
N THR A 38 7.24 9.48 -26.99
CA THR A 38 7.96 8.79 -25.91
C THR A 38 8.49 7.41 -26.28
N GLY A 39 8.12 6.86 -27.45
CA GLY A 39 8.37 5.47 -27.84
C GLY A 39 7.54 4.43 -27.07
N TRP A 40 6.67 4.84 -26.14
CA TRP A 40 5.85 3.93 -25.34
C TRP A 40 4.38 3.98 -25.73
N VAL A 41 3.77 2.81 -25.89
CA VAL A 41 2.35 2.62 -26.12
C VAL A 41 1.72 2.06 -24.86
N GLN A 42 0.66 2.72 -24.38
CA GLN A 42 -0.11 2.26 -23.23
C GLN A 42 -1.45 1.73 -23.68
N ILE A 43 -1.77 0.51 -23.24
CA ILE A 43 -3.03 -0.15 -23.55
C ILE A 43 -3.68 -0.68 -22.28
N GLU A 44 -4.99 -0.61 -22.25
CA GLU A 44 -5.81 -1.08 -21.14
C GLU A 44 -6.94 -2.00 -21.60
N LYS A 45 -7.33 -2.89 -20.71
CA LYS A 45 -8.45 -3.80 -20.88
C LYS A 45 -9.71 -3.12 -20.33
N SER A 46 -10.68 -2.87 -21.19
CA SER A 46 -11.98 -2.36 -20.79
C SER A 46 -12.72 -3.36 -19.89
N ARG A 47 -13.74 -2.91 -19.15
CA ARG A 47 -14.62 -3.78 -18.34
C ARG A 47 -15.27 -4.92 -19.12
N ARG A 48 -15.44 -4.76 -20.45
CA ARG A 48 -15.95 -5.81 -21.35
C ARG A 48 -14.86 -6.74 -21.90
N GLY A 49 -13.65 -6.67 -21.35
CA GLY A 49 -12.51 -7.49 -21.74
C GLY A 49 -11.80 -7.09 -23.03
N ARG A 50 -12.19 -5.98 -23.68
CA ARG A 50 -11.57 -5.52 -24.94
C ARG A 50 -10.38 -4.59 -24.68
N TRP A 51 -9.29 -4.80 -25.39
CA TRP A 51 -8.11 -3.94 -25.36
C TRP A 51 -8.36 -2.62 -26.11
N ARG A 52 -7.85 -1.51 -25.56
CA ARG A 52 -7.87 -0.17 -26.18
C ARG A 52 -6.62 0.61 -25.79
N LEU A 53 -6.27 1.65 -26.56
CA LEU A 53 -5.29 2.65 -26.13
C LEU A 53 -5.79 3.37 -24.88
N GLY A 54 -4.93 3.50 -23.87
CA GLY A 54 -5.30 4.14 -22.61
C GLY A 54 -4.13 4.19 -21.62
N ALA A 55 -4.01 5.34 -20.96
CA ALA A 55 -3.00 5.58 -19.94
C ALA A 55 -3.53 5.28 -18.54
N ALA A 56 -2.63 4.95 -17.62
CA ALA A 56 -2.98 4.85 -16.21
C ALA A 56 -3.33 6.23 -15.63
N GLY A 57 -4.41 6.30 -14.86
CA GLY A 57 -4.72 7.45 -14.02
C GLY A 57 -3.61 7.69 -13.01
N ALA A 58 -3.39 8.95 -12.62
CA ALA A 58 -2.28 9.35 -11.74
C ALA A 58 -2.28 8.65 -10.36
N LEU A 59 -3.44 8.18 -9.92
CA LEU A 59 -3.63 7.52 -8.63
C LEU A 59 -3.75 6.00 -8.72
N GLU A 60 -3.78 5.42 -9.92
CA GLU A 60 -3.87 3.97 -10.07
C GLU A 60 -2.53 3.29 -9.75
N LYS A 61 -2.59 1.96 -9.61
CA LYS A 61 -1.40 1.12 -9.49
C LYS A 61 -0.58 1.16 -10.77
N THR A 62 0.74 1.21 -10.59
CA THR A 62 1.73 1.16 -11.67
C THR A 62 2.84 0.18 -11.29
N PRO A 63 3.71 -0.25 -12.21
CA PRO A 63 4.86 -1.08 -11.83
C PRO A 63 5.74 -0.46 -10.74
N GLN A 64 5.86 0.88 -10.73
CA GLN A 64 6.62 1.63 -9.73
C GLN A 64 5.88 1.79 -8.39
N ARG A 65 4.55 1.66 -8.41
CA ARG A 65 3.67 1.81 -7.25
C ARG A 65 2.55 0.78 -7.32
N GLY A 66 2.93 -0.49 -7.26
CA GLY A 66 2.02 -1.63 -7.46
C GLY A 66 1.38 -2.14 -6.18
N GLY A 67 1.90 -1.72 -5.02
CA GLY A 67 1.53 -2.25 -3.71
C GLY A 67 2.44 -3.40 -3.25
N ARG A 68 1.84 -4.28 -2.43
CA ARG A 68 2.46 -5.06 -1.34
C ARG A 68 2.98 -4.15 -0.25
N PHE A 69 2.70 -4.48 1.01
CA PHE A 69 3.04 -3.61 2.13
C PHE A 69 4.52 -3.22 2.15
N LYS A 70 5.43 -4.15 1.86
CA LYS A 70 6.88 -3.91 1.86
C LYS A 70 7.32 -2.76 0.93
N SER A 71 6.58 -2.49 -0.15
CA SER A 71 6.91 -1.42 -1.10
C SER A 71 6.89 -0.02 -0.47
N VAL A 72 6.25 0.16 0.68
CA VAL A 72 6.25 1.44 1.40
C VAL A 72 7.65 1.86 1.86
N PHE A 73 8.58 0.91 2.02
CA PHE A 73 9.96 1.19 2.43
C PHE A 73 10.90 1.55 1.26
N ASP A 74 10.43 1.44 0.02
CA ASP A 74 11.17 1.84 -1.17
C ASP A 74 11.06 3.36 -1.41
N ASN A 75 11.59 3.87 -2.52
CA ASN A 75 11.41 5.25 -2.98
C ASN A 75 11.73 6.30 -1.89
N ASN A 76 12.91 6.14 -1.28
CA ASN A 76 13.45 7.02 -0.24
C ASN A 76 12.49 7.27 0.92
N ALA A 77 11.92 6.21 1.52
CA ALA A 77 10.90 6.33 2.55
C ALA A 77 11.34 7.16 3.78
N ILE A 78 10.37 7.84 4.39
CA ILE A 78 10.48 8.53 5.68
C ILE A 78 9.63 7.75 6.70
N LEU A 79 10.20 7.48 7.87
CA LEU A 79 9.53 6.82 8.98
C LEU A 79 9.06 7.89 9.97
N VAL A 80 7.75 8.02 10.14
CA VAL A 80 7.13 9.07 10.96
C VAL A 80 6.49 8.45 12.20
N TYR A 81 7.09 8.68 13.36
CA TYR A 81 6.60 8.14 14.63
C TYR A 81 5.60 9.07 15.32
N SER A 82 4.70 8.50 16.12
CA SER A 82 3.62 9.24 16.80
C SER A 82 4.10 10.01 18.03
N THR A 83 3.52 11.20 18.26
CA THR A 83 3.72 11.98 19.49
C THR A 83 2.42 12.39 20.20
N GLY A 84 1.25 12.09 19.62
CA GLY A 84 -0.06 12.46 20.16
C GLY A 84 -0.70 11.42 21.10
N GLY A 85 -0.11 10.22 21.23
CA GLY A 85 -0.66 9.13 22.05
C GLY A 85 -0.25 9.18 23.52
N ALA A 86 -0.58 8.12 24.25
CA ALA A 86 -0.07 7.90 25.61
C ALA A 86 1.45 7.69 25.61
N THR A 87 2.09 7.84 26.77
CA THR A 87 3.54 7.70 26.93
C THR A 87 4.07 6.39 26.36
N GLU A 88 3.39 5.28 26.64
CA GLU A 88 3.77 3.94 26.19
C GLU A 88 3.58 3.74 24.69
N GLU A 89 2.54 4.34 24.10
CA GLU A 89 2.28 4.29 22.65
C GLU A 89 3.32 5.09 21.87
N ASN A 90 3.66 6.29 22.35
CA ASN A 90 4.70 7.14 21.77
C ASN A 90 6.09 6.49 21.92
N ALA A 91 6.36 5.87 23.06
CA ALA A 91 7.60 5.13 23.27
C ALA A 91 7.70 3.92 22.32
N TRP A 92 6.61 3.18 22.15
CA TRP A 92 6.56 2.07 21.19
C TRP A 92 6.78 2.56 19.76
N SER A 93 6.11 3.62 19.31
CA SER A 93 6.16 4.05 17.91
C SER A 93 7.57 4.52 17.52
N LEU A 94 8.23 5.30 18.39
CA LEU A 94 9.62 5.71 18.21
C LEU A 94 10.57 4.51 18.21
N ALA A 95 10.42 3.60 19.17
CA ALA A 95 11.25 2.40 19.23
C ALA A 95 11.09 1.53 17.99
N LYS A 96 9.85 1.37 17.49
CA LYS A 96 9.55 0.58 16.31
C LYS A 96 10.09 1.21 15.03
N ALA A 97 9.89 2.52 14.83
CA ALA A 97 10.47 3.25 13.69
C ALA A 97 11.99 3.14 13.65
N ARG A 98 12.66 3.29 14.81
CA ARG A 98 14.12 3.10 14.94
C ARG A 98 14.55 1.67 14.63
N TYR A 99 13.84 0.69 15.17
CA TYR A 99 14.11 -0.72 14.91
C TYR A 99 14.01 -1.06 13.42
N ASP A 100 13.00 -0.53 12.72
CA ASP A 100 12.84 -0.75 11.28
C ASP A 100 13.93 -0.06 10.47
N ALA A 101 14.30 1.18 10.79
CA ALA A 101 15.41 1.88 10.16
C ALA A 101 16.73 1.09 10.31
N GLN A 102 17.02 0.61 11.52
CA GLN A 102 18.23 -0.18 11.80
C GLN A 102 18.19 -1.54 11.09
N THR A 103 17.04 -2.21 11.07
CA THR A 103 16.88 -3.49 10.36
C THR A 103 17.05 -3.30 8.86
N PHE A 104 16.50 -2.22 8.30
CA PHE A 104 16.66 -1.88 6.88
C PHE A 104 18.12 -1.55 6.54
N TRP A 105 18.82 -0.80 7.41
CA TRP A 105 20.25 -0.58 7.27
C TRP A 105 21.05 -1.88 7.26
N TYR A 106 20.84 -2.73 8.26
CA TYR A 106 21.57 -3.99 8.38
C TYR A 106 21.29 -4.96 7.22
N ARG A 107 20.03 -5.07 6.76
CA ARG A 107 19.63 -6.07 5.75
C ARG A 107 19.63 -5.56 4.32
N GLY A 108 19.28 -4.30 4.13
CA GLY A 108 19.09 -3.66 2.83
C GLY A 108 20.21 -2.70 2.43
N ASN A 109 21.17 -2.44 3.32
CA ASN A 109 22.25 -1.47 3.12
C ASN A 109 21.74 -0.09 2.68
N GLY A 110 20.65 0.37 3.30
CA GLY A 110 20.04 1.67 3.03
C GLY A 110 19.78 2.47 4.30
N SER A 111 19.53 3.76 4.16
CA SER A 111 19.24 4.66 5.28
C SER A 111 17.82 5.18 5.18
N LEU A 112 17.05 5.00 6.25
CA LEU A 112 15.70 5.55 6.38
C LEU A 112 15.72 6.68 7.40
N GLU A 113 15.11 7.79 7.03
CA GLU A 113 14.96 8.94 7.92
C GLU A 113 13.86 8.66 8.95
N VAL A 114 14.10 9.00 10.21
CA VAL A 114 13.13 8.87 11.30
C VAL A 114 12.80 10.27 11.82
N ILE A 115 11.53 10.66 11.77
CA ILE A 115 11.05 11.99 12.15
C ILE A 115 9.80 11.88 13.03
N ALA A 116 9.60 12.85 13.93
CA ALA A 116 8.37 12.95 14.69
C ALA A 116 7.23 13.44 13.80
N ASP A 117 6.02 12.94 14.01
CA ASP A 117 4.81 13.41 13.30
C ASP A 117 4.57 14.93 13.41
N LYS A 118 4.84 15.54 14.57
CA LYS A 118 4.71 16.99 14.80
C LYS A 118 5.72 17.84 14.02
N ASP A 119 6.85 17.24 13.63
CA ASP A 119 7.93 17.91 12.89
C ASP A 119 7.86 17.57 11.39
N PHE A 120 6.93 16.71 10.98
CA PHE A 120 6.77 16.24 9.61
C PHE A 120 5.86 17.17 8.80
N ASP A 121 6.39 17.70 7.69
CA ASP A 121 5.62 18.47 6.71
C ASP A 121 5.11 17.54 5.58
N PRO A 122 3.80 17.27 5.48
CA PRO A 122 3.21 16.40 4.45
C PRO A 122 3.31 16.98 3.03
N ASP A 123 3.57 18.27 2.89
CA ASP A 123 3.69 18.96 1.61
C ASP A 123 5.15 19.02 1.13
N SER A 124 6.10 18.87 2.04
CA SER A 124 7.50 18.67 1.70
C SER A 124 7.72 17.31 1.05
N GLN A 125 8.66 17.27 0.10
CA GLN A 125 9.21 16.02 -0.47
C GLN A 125 8.13 15.01 -0.91
N ARG A 126 7.09 15.49 -1.60
CA ARG A 126 5.88 14.71 -1.98
C ARG A 126 6.15 13.40 -2.71
N ASN A 127 7.29 13.27 -3.36
CA ASN A 127 7.67 12.09 -4.15
C ASN A 127 8.45 11.04 -3.35
N ARG A 128 8.59 11.19 -2.04
CA ARG A 128 9.10 10.15 -1.13
C ARG A 128 7.97 9.34 -0.53
N ASN A 129 8.22 8.05 -0.28
CA ASN A 129 7.29 7.24 0.50
C ASN A 129 7.26 7.68 1.97
N VAL A 130 6.15 7.40 2.65
CA VAL A 130 5.96 7.72 4.07
C VAL A 130 5.41 6.50 4.80
N VAL A 131 6.04 6.12 5.91
CA VAL A 131 5.56 5.07 6.81
C VAL A 131 5.14 5.72 8.11
N LEU A 132 3.87 5.62 8.45
CA LEU A 132 3.30 6.17 9.68
C LEU A 132 3.25 5.07 10.74
N TYR A 133 3.73 5.39 11.94
CA TYR A 133 3.66 4.48 13.09
C TYR A 133 2.61 4.98 14.08
N GLY A 134 1.69 4.08 14.47
CA GLY A 134 0.59 4.40 15.39
C GLY A 134 -0.78 4.14 14.76
N ASN A 135 -1.73 5.01 15.06
CA ASN A 135 -3.12 4.96 14.61
C ASN A 135 -3.69 6.39 14.55
N THR A 136 -4.96 6.55 14.15
CA THR A 136 -5.58 7.87 13.92
C THR A 136 -5.58 8.76 15.16
N ASP A 137 -5.55 8.17 16.36
CA ASP A 137 -5.62 8.91 17.61
C ASP A 137 -4.24 9.29 18.14
N THR A 138 -3.18 8.65 17.63
CA THR A 138 -1.81 8.80 18.16
C THR A 138 -0.86 9.53 17.21
N ASN A 139 -0.97 9.34 15.89
CA ASN A 139 -0.07 9.95 14.92
C ASN A 139 -0.71 11.17 14.25
N LEU A 140 -0.13 12.35 14.45
CA LEU A 140 -0.66 13.64 14.00
C LEU A 140 -0.60 13.82 12.46
N ALA A 141 0.25 13.08 11.76
CA ALA A 141 0.40 13.16 10.30
C ALA A 141 -0.64 12.32 9.54
N LEU A 142 -1.30 11.36 10.21
CA LEU A 142 -2.27 10.44 9.61
C LEU A 142 -3.43 11.14 8.90
N PRO A 143 -4.13 12.12 9.52
CA PRO A 143 -5.26 12.79 8.88
C PRO A 143 -4.87 13.48 7.57
N ALA A 144 -3.68 14.08 7.48
CA ALA A 144 -3.22 14.77 6.28
C ALA A 144 -2.92 13.81 5.11
N LEU A 145 -2.35 12.64 5.41
CA LEU A 145 -1.90 11.70 4.36
C LEU A 145 -2.90 10.60 4.00
N LEU A 146 -3.81 10.25 4.91
CA LEU A 146 -4.72 9.10 4.79
C LEU A 146 -6.20 9.45 5.03
N SER A 147 -6.59 10.72 4.89
CA SER A 147 -7.99 11.18 5.04
C SER A 147 -8.99 10.42 4.16
N THR A 148 -8.58 10.00 2.96
CA THR A 148 -9.41 9.24 2.00
C THR A 148 -9.15 7.73 2.04
N CYS A 149 -8.43 7.24 3.06
CA CYS A 149 -8.18 5.83 3.23
C CYS A 149 -9.47 5.11 3.64
N PRO A 150 -9.87 4.01 2.97
CA PRO A 150 -11.01 3.21 3.39
C PRO A 150 -10.75 2.46 4.71
N VAL A 151 -9.48 2.30 5.09
CA VAL A 151 -9.05 1.64 6.33
C VAL A 151 -8.69 2.69 7.38
N ARG A 152 -9.31 2.62 8.56
CA ARG A 152 -9.04 3.49 9.70
C ARG A 152 -8.75 2.66 10.93
N VAL A 153 -7.61 2.89 11.56
CA VAL A 153 -7.19 2.25 12.81
C VAL A 153 -7.32 3.28 13.92
N ARG A 154 -7.99 2.94 15.01
CA ARG A 154 -8.21 3.81 16.18
C ARG A 154 -8.19 2.98 17.46
N GLY A 155 -8.22 3.64 18.61
CA GLY A 155 -8.38 3.00 19.92
C GLY A 155 -9.48 1.92 19.91
N GLY A 156 -9.08 0.68 20.17
CA GLY A 156 -9.95 -0.47 20.33
C GLY A 156 -10.56 -1.07 19.05
N LYS A 157 -10.29 -0.56 17.84
CA LYS A 157 -10.83 -1.15 16.61
C LYS A 157 -10.12 -0.79 15.31
N VAL A 158 -10.36 -1.61 14.29
CA VAL A 158 -10.04 -1.33 12.89
C VAL A 158 -11.35 -1.26 12.09
N LEU A 159 -11.53 -0.18 11.34
CA LEU A 159 -12.69 0.08 10.50
C LEU A 159 -12.28 0.02 9.03
N VAL A 160 -13.06 -0.68 8.22
CA VAL A 160 -12.82 -0.82 6.79
C VAL A 160 -14.10 -0.53 6.03
N ARG A 161 -14.06 0.50 5.19
CA ARG A 161 -15.21 0.98 4.41
C ARG A 161 -15.16 0.49 2.97
N SER A 162 -16.23 -0.17 2.53
CA SER A 162 -16.42 -0.64 1.15
C SER A 162 -17.89 -0.46 0.76
N GLU A 163 -18.17 0.13 -0.41
CA GLU A 163 -19.54 0.37 -0.93
C GLU A 163 -20.48 1.11 0.04
N GLY A 164 -19.93 1.99 0.88
CA GLY A 164 -20.70 2.70 1.91
C GLY A 164 -21.01 1.86 3.16
N ILE A 165 -20.70 0.57 3.16
CA ILE A 165 -20.74 -0.30 4.33
C ILE A 165 -19.42 -0.18 5.08
N GLU A 166 -19.47 -0.10 6.42
CA GLU A 166 -18.29 -0.08 7.28
C GLU A 166 -18.24 -1.37 8.09
N ARG A 167 -17.24 -2.21 7.81
CA ARG A 167 -16.92 -3.40 8.62
C ARG A 167 -15.99 -2.99 9.75
N ALA A 168 -16.33 -3.39 10.97
CA ALA A 168 -15.53 -3.15 12.16
C ALA A 168 -14.97 -4.46 12.69
N GLU A 169 -13.68 -4.46 13.01
CA GLU A 169 -13.03 -5.50 13.81
C GLU A 169 -12.63 -4.84 15.14
N GLU A 170 -13.20 -5.33 16.24
CA GLU A 170 -12.99 -4.77 17.58
C GLU A 170 -11.92 -5.53 18.35
N GLY A 171 -11.21 -4.83 19.23
CA GLY A 171 -10.15 -5.36 20.08
C GLY A 171 -8.90 -4.49 20.07
N GLU A 172 -8.34 -4.21 21.26
CA GLU A 172 -7.05 -3.53 21.40
C GLU A 172 -5.86 -4.37 20.93
N ASN A 173 -6.07 -5.69 20.80
CA ASN A 173 -5.07 -6.65 20.36
C ASN A 173 -4.89 -6.70 18.83
N LEU A 174 -5.59 -5.85 18.06
CA LEU A 174 -5.47 -5.84 16.61
C LEU A 174 -4.27 -5.02 16.13
N ALA A 175 -3.42 -5.64 15.32
CA ALA A 175 -2.42 -4.97 14.49
C ALA A 175 -2.98 -4.72 13.09
N ALA A 176 -2.55 -3.62 12.47
CA ALA A 176 -2.92 -3.27 11.11
C ALA A 176 -1.71 -2.75 10.34
N LEU A 177 -1.50 -3.33 9.15
CA LEU A 177 -0.48 -2.92 8.20
C LEU A 177 -1.14 -2.70 6.85
N PHE A 178 -0.94 -1.53 6.26
CA PHE A 178 -1.42 -1.31 4.90
C PHE A 178 -0.60 -0.28 4.13
N VAL A 179 -0.74 -0.30 2.81
CA VAL A 179 -0.12 0.67 1.89
C VAL A 179 -1.15 1.25 0.91
N ARG A 180 -1.02 2.55 0.65
CA ARG A 180 -1.91 3.35 -0.18
C ARG A 180 -1.10 4.33 -1.03
N PRO A 181 -1.64 4.85 -2.13
CA PRO A 181 -0.96 5.89 -2.89
C PRO A 181 -0.91 7.18 -2.06
N ARG A 182 0.24 7.86 -2.03
CA ARG A 182 0.33 9.20 -1.44
C ARG A 182 -0.32 10.19 -2.39
N PHE A 183 -1.40 10.83 -1.95
CA PHE A 183 -2.10 11.83 -2.76
C PHE A 183 -1.15 12.96 -3.17
N GLY A 184 -1.28 13.46 -4.40
CA GLY A 184 -0.38 14.47 -4.96
C GLY A 184 0.96 13.94 -5.48
N SER A 185 1.22 12.63 -5.44
CA SER A 185 2.38 12.01 -6.09
C SER A 185 1.96 10.89 -7.04
N ARG A 186 2.70 10.73 -8.15
CA ARG A 186 2.53 9.63 -9.10
C ARG A 186 3.32 8.38 -8.72
N THR A 187 4.33 8.53 -7.87
CA THR A 187 5.30 7.47 -7.54
C THR A 187 5.25 7.09 -6.07
N ALA A 188 4.93 8.03 -5.18
CA ALA A 188 4.98 7.78 -3.75
C ALA A 188 3.75 7.04 -3.21
N SER A 189 4.01 6.26 -2.17
CA SER A 189 3.05 5.57 -1.32
C SER A 189 3.12 6.07 0.11
N VAL A 190 2.01 5.94 0.83
CA VAL A 190 1.95 6.08 2.28
C VAL A 190 1.47 4.75 2.87
N GLY A 191 2.06 4.30 3.97
CA GLY A 191 1.62 3.10 4.66
C GLY A 191 1.56 3.31 6.17
N LEU A 192 0.87 2.39 6.83
CA LEU A 192 0.72 2.36 8.28
C LEU A 192 1.36 1.10 8.85
N VAL A 193 2.16 1.25 9.91
CA VAL A 193 2.52 0.19 10.85
C VAL A 193 1.85 0.55 12.17
N GLY A 194 0.77 -0.15 12.52
CA GLY A 194 -0.08 0.30 13.62
C GLY A 194 -0.82 -0.80 14.35
N GLY A 195 -1.60 -0.37 15.34
CA GLY A 195 -2.53 -1.22 16.06
C GLY A 195 -3.65 -0.42 16.70
N ALA A 196 -4.74 -1.12 17.01
CA ALA A 196 -5.88 -0.58 17.73
C ALA A 196 -5.61 -0.30 19.21
N GLY A 197 -4.55 -0.91 19.76
CA GLY A 197 -4.04 -0.63 21.09
C GLY A 197 -2.62 -1.16 21.24
N LEU A 198 -2.02 -0.96 22.42
CA LEU A 198 -0.62 -1.31 22.67
C LEU A 198 -0.29 -2.81 22.42
N PRO A 199 -1.17 -3.79 22.73
CA PRO A 199 -0.90 -5.18 22.38
C PRO A 199 -0.80 -5.42 20.86
N GLY A 200 -1.73 -4.87 20.08
CA GLY A 200 -1.68 -4.94 18.61
C GLY A 200 -0.49 -4.20 18.02
N MET A 201 -0.17 -3.01 18.54
CA MET A 201 1.04 -2.27 18.16
C MET A 201 2.31 -3.11 18.39
N ARG A 202 2.44 -3.74 19.57
CA ARG A 202 3.59 -4.60 19.91
C ARG A 202 3.68 -5.85 19.04
N LEU A 203 2.56 -6.42 18.57
CA LEU A 203 2.59 -7.54 17.63
C LEU A 203 3.39 -7.18 16.36
N THR A 204 3.30 -5.93 15.88
CA THR A 204 4.05 -5.51 14.68
C THR A 204 5.58 -5.65 14.82
N ASN A 205 6.11 -5.70 16.05
CA ASN A 205 7.53 -5.96 16.32
C ASN A 205 7.94 -7.39 15.93
N ARG A 206 6.97 -8.31 15.84
CA ARG A 206 7.19 -9.71 15.46
C ARG A 206 7.04 -9.94 13.96
N ILE A 207 6.47 -8.98 13.23
CA ILE A 207 6.26 -9.08 11.79
C ILE A 207 7.55 -8.74 11.05
N ARG A 208 8.11 -9.72 10.33
CA ARG A 208 9.43 -9.62 9.70
C ARG A 208 9.36 -9.25 8.22
N TYR A 209 8.79 -8.10 7.87
CA TYR A 209 8.64 -7.71 6.45
C TYR A 209 9.97 -7.40 5.72
N PHE A 210 11.12 -7.32 6.41
CA PHE A 210 12.46 -7.28 5.79
C PHE A 210 13.12 -8.66 5.64
N LEU A 211 12.40 -9.75 5.88
CA LEU A 211 12.87 -11.11 5.61
C LEU A 211 12.48 -11.54 4.19
N ALA A 212 13.38 -12.24 3.50
CA ALA A 212 13.08 -12.86 2.21
C ALA A 212 11.95 -13.89 2.38
N GLY A 213 11.02 -13.94 1.41
CA GLY A 213 9.86 -14.83 1.46
C GLY A 213 8.66 -14.30 2.25
N VAL A 214 8.82 -13.25 3.07
CA VAL A 214 7.68 -12.60 3.75
C VAL A 214 7.05 -11.58 2.80
N ASN A 215 5.92 -11.94 2.19
CA ASN A 215 5.15 -11.09 1.30
C ASN A 215 3.83 -10.73 1.95
N LEU A 216 3.80 -9.60 2.64
CA LEU A 216 2.56 -9.03 3.13
C LEU A 216 1.80 -8.35 1.97
N PRO A 217 0.49 -8.60 1.84
CA PRO A 217 -0.35 -7.97 0.81
C PRO A 217 -0.56 -6.49 1.11
N ASP A 218 -1.49 -5.82 0.43
CA ASP A 218 -1.68 -4.37 0.61
C ASP A 218 -2.32 -3.99 1.94
N LEU A 219 -3.14 -4.89 2.48
CA LEU A 219 -3.83 -4.76 3.77
C LEU A 219 -3.64 -6.05 4.55
N THR A 220 -3.28 -5.94 5.82
CA THR A 220 -3.26 -7.04 6.77
C THR A 220 -3.79 -6.54 8.12
N ILE A 221 -4.80 -7.21 8.65
CA ILE A 221 -5.35 -7.01 9.99
C ILE A 221 -5.23 -8.34 10.73
N ILE A 222 -4.55 -8.34 11.87
CA ILE A 222 -4.18 -9.56 12.59
C ILE A 222 -4.18 -9.34 14.10
N GLY A 223 -4.70 -10.28 14.87
CA GLY A 223 -4.74 -10.21 16.32
C GLY A 223 -3.43 -10.65 16.98
N ALA A 224 -3.14 -10.11 18.17
CA ALA A 224 -1.90 -10.30 18.92
C ALA A 224 -1.58 -11.77 19.25
N ASP A 225 -2.60 -12.63 19.25
CA ASP A 225 -2.50 -14.06 19.58
C ASP A 225 -2.15 -14.92 18.35
N ALA A 226 -2.04 -14.34 17.15
CA ALA A 226 -1.65 -15.06 15.94
C ALA A 226 -0.34 -15.86 16.05
N PRO A 227 0.71 -15.42 16.78
CA PRO A 227 1.92 -16.24 16.97
C PRO A 227 1.67 -17.56 17.71
N THR A 228 0.56 -17.68 18.45
CA THR A 228 0.19 -18.87 19.22
C THR A 228 -0.99 -19.63 18.61
N VAL A 229 -1.98 -18.92 18.07
CA VAL A 229 -3.22 -19.48 17.54
C VAL A 229 -3.12 -19.79 16.04
N GLY A 230 -2.30 -19.04 15.29
CA GLY A 230 -2.15 -19.21 13.85
C GLY A 230 -3.04 -18.26 13.05
N ASP A 231 -3.54 -18.75 11.93
CA ASP A 231 -4.26 -17.99 10.90
C ASP A 231 -5.69 -17.60 11.28
N GLU A 232 -6.30 -18.25 12.27
CA GLU A 232 -7.62 -17.87 12.82
C GLU A 232 -7.64 -16.42 13.37
N GLU A 233 -6.48 -15.91 13.77
CA GLU A 233 -6.31 -14.53 14.24
C GLU A 233 -6.11 -13.51 13.12
N VAL A 234 -6.01 -13.94 11.86
CA VAL A 234 -5.98 -13.06 10.69
C VAL A 234 -7.42 -12.59 10.41
N ARG A 235 -7.70 -11.32 10.69
CA ARG A 235 -9.05 -10.73 10.51
C ARG A 235 -9.32 -10.39 9.05
N ALA A 236 -8.29 -9.89 8.36
CA ALA A 236 -8.35 -9.59 6.94
C ALA A 236 -6.95 -9.58 6.32
N ALA A 237 -6.82 -10.07 5.10
CA ALA A 237 -5.61 -9.94 4.32
C ALA A 237 -5.91 -9.89 2.82
N GLY A 238 -5.27 -8.97 2.11
CA GLY A 238 -5.40 -8.94 0.66
C GLY A 238 -4.97 -7.66 -0.02
N TYR A 239 -5.33 -7.56 -1.30
CA TYR A 239 -4.87 -6.54 -2.22
C TYR A 239 -5.99 -5.58 -2.57
N PHE A 240 -5.70 -4.29 -2.59
CA PHE A 240 -6.61 -3.33 -3.21
C PHE A 240 -6.61 -3.53 -4.73
N GLY A 241 -7.69 -3.10 -5.39
CA GLY A 241 -7.79 -3.14 -6.85
C GLY A 241 -6.76 -2.24 -7.55
N ALA A 242 -6.77 -2.25 -8.88
CA ALA A 242 -5.88 -1.40 -9.68
C ALA A 242 -6.11 0.11 -9.45
N ASP A 243 -7.31 0.49 -9.03
CA ASP A 243 -7.71 1.84 -8.61
C ASP A 243 -7.57 2.05 -7.08
N TRP A 244 -6.92 1.11 -6.40
CA TRP A 244 -6.72 1.04 -4.96
C TRP A 244 -7.98 0.95 -4.11
N ARG A 245 -9.12 0.59 -4.70
CA ARG A 245 -10.37 0.39 -3.98
C ARG A 245 -10.46 -1.01 -3.39
N ILE A 246 -11.33 -1.20 -2.40
CA ILE A 246 -11.56 -2.50 -1.76
C ILE A 246 -12.46 -3.35 -2.66
N GLU A 247 -13.46 -2.70 -3.24
CA GLU A 247 -14.52 -3.25 -4.08
C GLU A 247 -14.01 -3.95 -5.34
N THR A 248 -12.92 -3.44 -5.88
CA THR A 248 -12.25 -3.91 -7.10
C THR A 248 -11.01 -4.74 -6.77
N GLY A 249 -10.73 -4.91 -5.47
CA GLY A 249 -9.63 -5.67 -4.94
C GLY A 249 -9.99 -7.11 -4.65
N ASP A 250 -9.07 -7.77 -3.95
CA ASP A 250 -9.17 -9.14 -3.51
C ASP A 250 -8.72 -9.18 -2.05
N ILE A 251 -9.70 -9.01 -1.14
CA ILE A 251 -9.48 -8.98 0.31
C ILE A 251 -10.27 -10.12 0.92
N GLU A 252 -9.53 -11.08 1.46
CA GLU A 252 -10.08 -12.18 2.22
C GLU A 252 -10.30 -11.72 3.66
N TRP A 253 -11.43 -12.13 4.20
CA TRP A 253 -11.86 -11.83 5.55
C TRP A 253 -11.96 -13.11 6.35
N ARG A 254 -11.75 -13.03 7.67
CA ARG A 254 -12.14 -14.14 8.53
C ARG A 254 -13.64 -14.41 8.37
N ASP A 255 -13.97 -15.69 8.40
CA ASP A 255 -15.33 -16.14 8.64
C ASP A 255 -15.70 -15.75 10.06
N LEU A 256 -16.73 -14.93 10.20
CA LEU A 256 -17.39 -14.75 11.47
C LEU A 256 -18.32 -15.95 11.60
N ALA A 257 -18.00 -16.89 12.50
CA ALA A 257 -18.95 -17.94 12.86
C ALA A 257 -20.26 -17.25 13.28
N LEU A 258 -21.33 -17.53 12.52
CA LEU A 258 -22.69 -17.04 12.78
C LEU A 258 -23.25 -17.63 14.08
#